data_AF-A0A261AZB0-F1
#
_entry.id   AF-A0A261AZB0-F1
#
_cell.length_a   1.000
_cell.length_b   1.000
_cell.length_c   1.000
_cell.angle_alpha   90.00
_cell.angle_beta   90.00
_cell.angle_gamma   90.00
#
_symmetry.space_group_name_H-M   'P 1'
#
loop_
_entity.id
_entity.type
_entity.pdbx_description
1 polymer ?
#
loop_
_entity_poly.entity_id
_entity_poly.type
_entity_poly.pdbx_seq_one_letter_code
_entity_poly.pdbx_strand_id
1 'polypeptide(L)'
;MTTHPLTYPCLQAVLEHMEPSLRISFSLHAPSIRLAEKATPMKIDNLHLDPTMIKINNTQYKLGVVQIYNGEDKPDQIEKDNSTGGVPYDLNIHGVPDYSFEDVLLPGDILIAQDREGDEQRRAAQFLHLRTALRAATISLRLEKRAENPPIPQEVQEVQEDDVIQPNAAWVDSQYEIWNRLDAVDCKFIESNQWTVLPHQLQEDGGVYPFENYLQLTIGTEGSESSKRIERVIYAKKIPEAMKHLLTMILGNRKKNLDVENFKCADRDSN
;
A
#
# COMPACT_ATOMS: atom_id res chain seq x y z
N MET A 1 39.01 25.74 -13.32
CA MET A 1 39.85 24.54 -13.07
C MET A 1 39.59 23.53 -14.17
N THR A 2 40.62 23.04 -14.84
CA THR A 2 40.50 22.04 -15.90
C THR A 2 40.32 20.65 -15.27
N THR A 3 39.07 20.20 -15.14
CA THR A 3 38.75 18.86 -14.63
C THR A 3 39.11 17.83 -15.69
N HIS A 4 40.15 17.05 -15.45
CA HIS A 4 40.51 15.93 -16.31
C HIS A 4 39.60 14.76 -15.96
N PRO A 5 38.81 14.23 -16.90
CA PRO A 5 37.96 13.07 -16.63
C PRO A 5 38.84 11.86 -16.28
N LEU A 6 38.38 11.03 -15.35
CA LEU A 6 39.01 9.74 -15.06
C LEU A 6 39.09 8.91 -16.35
N THR A 7 40.25 8.30 -16.57
CA THR A 7 40.38 7.32 -17.67
C THR A 7 39.49 6.11 -17.38
N TYR A 8 39.05 5.43 -18.43
CA TYR A 8 38.15 4.29 -18.30
C TYR A 8 38.70 3.17 -17.37
N PRO A 9 39.99 2.78 -17.44
CA PRO A 9 40.55 1.79 -16.51
C PRO A 9 40.56 2.26 -15.06
N CYS A 10 40.88 3.54 -14.80
CA CYS A 10 40.86 4.09 -13.45
C CYS A 10 39.43 4.13 -12.88
N LEU A 11 38.45 4.50 -13.71
CA LEU A 11 37.04 4.46 -13.32
C LEU A 11 36.59 3.04 -12.96
N GLN A 12 36.99 2.03 -13.74
CA GLN A 12 36.66 0.62 -13.44
C GLN A 12 37.26 0.17 -12.10
N ALA A 13 38.53 0.49 -11.84
CA ALA A 13 39.18 0.15 -10.57
C ALA A 13 38.49 0.81 -9.37
N VAL A 14 38.11 2.08 -9.49
CA VAL A 14 37.34 2.79 -8.45
C VAL A 14 35.99 2.12 -8.21
N LEU A 15 35.26 1.79 -9.29
CA LEU A 15 33.95 1.15 -9.19
C LEU A 15 34.04 -0.26 -8.58
N GLU A 16 35.11 -1.01 -8.84
CA GLU A 16 35.29 -2.36 -8.30
C GLU A 16 35.37 -2.38 -6.76
N HIS A 17 35.98 -1.35 -6.18
CA HIS A 17 36.14 -1.20 -4.73
C HIS A 17 35.08 -0.31 -4.07
N MET A 18 34.13 0.23 -4.83
CA MET A 18 33.07 1.08 -4.31
C MET A 18 31.92 0.24 -3.74
N GLU A 19 31.33 0.71 -2.64
CA GLU A 19 30.16 0.09 -2.02
C GLU A 19 28.98 0.00 -3.04
N PRO A 20 28.29 -1.15 -3.13
CA PRO A 20 27.25 -1.39 -4.13
C PRO A 20 26.15 -0.33 -4.21
N SER A 21 25.61 0.14 -3.08
CA SER A 21 24.54 1.14 -3.08
C SER A 21 25.01 2.49 -3.63
N LEU A 22 26.24 2.91 -3.34
CA LEU A 22 26.85 4.10 -3.94
C LEU A 22 27.00 3.94 -5.45
N ARG A 23 27.48 2.78 -5.93
CA ARG A 23 27.60 2.51 -7.37
C ARG A 23 26.26 2.63 -8.08
N ILE A 24 25.22 2.02 -7.51
CA ILE A 24 23.85 2.08 -8.04
C ILE A 24 23.37 3.53 -8.11
N SER A 25 23.54 4.28 -7.02
CA SER A 25 23.18 5.69 -6.97
C SER A 25 23.91 6.50 -8.06
N PHE A 26 25.22 6.34 -8.21
CA PHE A 26 25.98 7.00 -9.27
C PHE A 26 25.50 6.62 -10.68
N SER A 27 25.23 5.34 -10.92
CA SER A 27 24.75 4.83 -12.21
C SER A 27 23.39 5.42 -12.59
N LEU A 28 22.52 5.64 -11.60
CA LEU A 28 21.20 6.25 -11.78
C LEU A 28 21.28 7.76 -12.09
N HIS A 29 22.18 8.50 -11.43
CA HIS A 29 22.30 9.96 -11.59
C HIS A 29 23.25 10.38 -12.71
N ALA A 30 24.22 9.54 -13.08
CA ALA A 30 25.24 9.83 -14.08
C ALA A 30 25.26 8.75 -15.18
N PRO A 31 24.43 8.91 -16.24
CA PRO A 31 24.34 7.94 -17.32
C PRO A 31 25.66 7.66 -18.05
N SER A 32 26.62 8.58 -18.01
CA SER A 32 27.97 8.41 -18.57
C SER A 32 28.80 7.34 -17.87
N ILE A 33 28.56 7.10 -16.58
CA ILE A 33 29.29 6.10 -15.77
C ILE A 33 28.64 4.72 -15.88
N ARG A 34 27.34 4.66 -16.19
CA ARG A 34 26.53 3.44 -16.23
C ARG A 34 27.15 2.30 -17.03
N LEU A 35 27.75 2.60 -18.19
CA LEU A 35 28.39 1.57 -19.02
C LEU A 35 29.61 0.94 -18.33
N ALA A 36 30.44 1.75 -17.66
CA ALA A 36 31.56 1.26 -16.88
C ALA A 36 31.07 0.47 -15.66
N GLU A 37 30.09 1.01 -14.92
CA GLU A 37 29.50 0.36 -13.74
C GLU A 37 28.94 -1.02 -14.04
N LYS A 38 28.21 -1.18 -15.16
CA LYS A 38 27.62 -2.46 -15.58
C LYS A 38 28.63 -3.46 -16.15
N ALA A 39 29.81 -3.00 -16.55
CA ALA A 39 30.91 -3.85 -17.03
C ALA A 39 31.83 -4.31 -15.90
N THR A 40 31.88 -3.56 -14.79
CA THR A 40 32.70 -3.88 -13.61
C THR A 40 31.96 -4.89 -12.72
N PRO A 41 32.62 -5.99 -12.28
CA PRO A 41 32.04 -6.91 -11.31
C PRO A 41 31.55 -6.18 -10.06
N MET A 42 30.52 -6.69 -9.40
CA MET A 42 30.01 -6.14 -8.16
C MET A 42 29.80 -7.28 -7.17
N LYS A 43 30.35 -7.13 -5.97
CA LYS A 43 30.18 -8.04 -4.84
C LYS A 43 29.10 -7.49 -3.91
N ILE A 44 28.15 -8.33 -3.54
CA ILE A 44 27.05 -8.00 -2.64
C ILE A 44 27.07 -9.02 -1.51
N ASP A 45 27.20 -8.55 -0.27
CA ASP A 45 27.29 -9.43 0.89
C ASP A 45 25.89 -9.95 1.25
N ASN A 46 24.88 -9.08 1.18
CA ASN A 46 23.50 -9.43 1.49
C ASN A 46 22.55 -8.89 0.42
N LEU A 47 21.81 -9.77 -0.24
CA LEU A 47 20.76 -9.42 -1.19
C LEU A 47 19.43 -9.99 -0.69
N HIS A 48 18.46 -9.12 -0.42
CA HIS A 48 17.09 -9.52 -0.09
C HIS A 48 16.15 -8.98 -1.17
N LEU A 49 15.32 -9.86 -1.75
CA LEU A 49 14.29 -9.51 -2.72
C LEU A 49 12.89 -9.81 -2.17
N ASP A 50 12.03 -8.80 -2.20
CA ASP A 50 10.61 -8.86 -1.89
C ASP A 50 9.80 -8.29 -3.07
N PRO A 51 8.49 -8.57 -3.17
CA PRO A 51 7.64 -8.03 -4.24
C PRO A 51 7.68 -6.50 -4.37
N THR A 52 7.91 -5.79 -3.26
CA THR A 52 7.90 -4.31 -3.22
C THR A 52 9.20 -3.72 -2.69
N MET A 53 10.24 -4.54 -2.47
CA MET A 53 11.47 -4.09 -1.85
C MET A 53 12.69 -4.86 -2.36
N ILE A 54 13.81 -4.16 -2.52
CA ILE A 54 15.13 -4.77 -2.67
C ILE A 54 16.06 -4.19 -1.61
N LYS A 55 16.75 -5.06 -0.87
CA LYS A 55 17.78 -4.68 0.09
C LYS A 55 19.12 -5.19 -0.41
N ILE A 56 20.08 -4.27 -0.48
CA ILE A 56 21.47 -4.55 -0.88
C ILE A 56 22.35 -4.11 0.27
N ASN A 57 23.03 -5.06 0.89
CA ASN A 57 23.76 -4.88 2.13
C ASN A 57 22.84 -4.23 3.19
N ASN A 58 23.14 -3.00 3.58
CA ASN A 58 22.38 -2.25 4.58
C ASN A 58 21.41 -1.22 3.96
N THR A 59 21.36 -1.14 2.63
CA THR A 59 20.55 -0.14 1.92
C THR A 59 19.29 -0.79 1.37
N GLN A 60 18.13 -0.27 1.78
CA GLN A 60 16.81 -0.72 1.36
C GLN A 60 16.22 0.25 0.35
N TYR A 61 15.67 -0.30 -0.73
CA TYR A 61 14.89 0.41 -1.74
C TYR A 61 13.47 -0.17 -1.70
N LYS A 62 12.53 0.59 -1.12
CA LYS A 62 11.12 0.20 -1.00
C LYS A 62 10.28 0.98 -2.00
N LEU A 63 9.43 0.28 -2.74
CA LEU A 63 8.37 0.88 -3.55
C LEU A 63 7.03 0.72 -2.83
N GLY A 64 6.19 1.74 -2.94
CA GLY A 64 4.82 1.71 -2.46
C GLY A 64 3.98 2.80 -3.08
N VAL A 65 2.66 2.67 -2.98
CA VAL A 65 1.71 3.69 -3.41
C VAL A 65 1.39 4.61 -2.24
N VAL A 66 1.52 5.91 -2.46
CA VAL A 66 1.18 6.95 -1.47
C VAL A 66 0.02 7.78 -1.98
N GLN A 67 -0.85 8.20 -1.07
CA GLN A 67 -2.01 9.04 -1.39
C GLN A 67 -1.75 10.45 -0.85
N ILE A 68 -1.60 11.42 -1.75
CA ILE A 68 -1.38 12.82 -1.37
C ILE A 68 -2.72 13.54 -1.44
N TYR A 69 -3.22 13.92 -0.27
CA TYR A 69 -4.48 14.66 -0.14
C TYR A 69 -4.27 16.16 -0.36
N ASN A 70 -5.21 16.77 -1.08
CA ASN A 70 -5.20 18.19 -1.46
C ASN A 70 -5.71 19.12 -0.35
N GLY A 71 -6.41 18.59 0.66
CA GLY A 71 -6.96 19.33 1.81
C GLY A 71 -6.25 19.07 3.13
N GLU A 72 -6.68 19.74 4.19
CA GLU A 72 -6.20 19.52 5.57
C GLU A 72 -6.81 18.27 6.21
N ASP A 73 -7.98 17.82 5.74
CA ASP A 73 -8.64 16.61 6.19
C ASP A 73 -7.95 15.37 5.61
N LYS A 74 -6.83 14.98 6.22
CA LYS A 74 -6.06 13.79 5.85
C LYS A 74 -6.23 12.70 6.90
N PRO A 75 -6.41 11.44 6.50
CA PRO A 75 -6.48 10.35 7.47
C PRO A 75 -5.12 10.12 8.13
N ASP A 76 -5.09 10.01 9.47
CA ASP A 76 -3.87 9.67 10.22
C ASP A 76 -3.21 8.38 9.71
N GLN A 77 -4.03 7.39 9.35
CA GLN A 77 -3.54 6.12 8.80
C GLN A 77 -2.81 6.32 7.47
N ILE A 78 -3.33 7.16 6.58
CA ILE A 78 -2.68 7.46 5.29
C ILE A 78 -1.39 8.25 5.51
N GLU A 79 -1.36 9.18 6.46
CA GLU A 79 -0.13 9.91 6.77
C GLU A 79 0.95 8.96 7.30
N LYS A 80 0.57 8.04 8.19
CA LYS A 80 1.45 6.99 8.68
C LYS A 80 1.94 6.08 7.56
N ASP A 81 1.07 5.63 6.67
CA ASP A 81 1.44 4.79 5.54
C ASP A 81 2.37 5.52 4.58
N ASN A 82 2.05 6.77 4.23
CA ASN A 82 2.91 7.63 3.40
C ASN A 82 4.31 7.82 4.01
N SER A 83 4.39 8.00 5.34
CA SER A 83 5.66 8.16 6.06
C SER A 83 6.51 6.87 6.09
N THR A 84 5.87 5.71 5.99
CA THR A 84 6.54 4.38 6.00
C THR A 84 6.83 3.83 4.60
N GLY A 85 6.59 4.62 3.55
CA GLY A 85 6.89 4.23 2.17
C GLY A 85 5.68 3.96 1.29
N GLY A 86 4.47 4.11 1.82
CA GLY A 86 3.21 3.80 1.15
C GLY A 86 2.77 2.35 1.32
N VAL A 87 1.60 2.06 0.78
CA VAL A 87 1.00 0.71 0.78
C VAL A 87 1.71 -0.20 -0.23
N PRO A 88 1.86 -1.51 0.07
CA PRO A 88 2.60 -2.45 -0.77
C PRO A 88 1.76 -3.07 -1.91
N TYR A 89 0.59 -2.52 -2.20
CA TYR A 89 -0.31 -2.99 -3.25
C TYR A 89 -0.79 -1.82 -4.11
N ASP A 90 -1.17 -2.13 -5.33
CA ASP A 90 -1.69 -1.15 -6.27
C ASP A 90 -3.07 -0.64 -5.81
N LEU A 91 -3.36 0.63 -6.08
CA LEU A 91 -4.64 1.26 -5.79
C LEU A 91 -5.32 1.68 -7.09
N ASN A 92 -6.64 1.58 -7.17
CA ASN A 92 -7.40 2.18 -8.25
C ASN A 92 -7.57 3.71 -8.04
N ILE A 93 -8.24 4.37 -8.97
CA ILE A 93 -8.50 5.82 -8.90
C ILE A 93 -9.33 6.25 -7.69
N HIS A 94 -10.03 5.30 -7.06
CA HIS A 94 -10.85 5.51 -5.87
C HIS A 94 -10.09 5.15 -4.57
N GLY A 95 -8.83 4.72 -4.65
CA GLY A 95 -8.05 4.30 -3.48
C GLY A 95 -8.39 2.90 -2.97
N VAL A 96 -9.09 2.08 -3.76
CA VAL A 96 -9.38 0.67 -3.45
C VAL A 96 -8.21 -0.20 -3.94
N PRO A 97 -7.80 -1.22 -3.18
CA PRO A 97 -6.79 -2.17 -3.63
C PRO A 97 -7.13 -2.82 -4.98
N ASP A 98 -6.18 -2.78 -5.91
CA ASP A 98 -6.26 -3.35 -7.24
C ASP A 98 -5.26 -4.51 -7.37
N TYR A 99 -5.74 -5.72 -7.13
CA TYR A 99 -4.94 -6.95 -7.20
C TYR A 99 -4.82 -7.53 -8.60
N SER A 100 -5.34 -6.85 -9.63
CA SER A 100 -5.39 -7.38 -11.00
C SER A 100 -4.01 -7.67 -11.59
N PHE A 101 -2.96 -7.07 -11.01
CA PHE A 101 -1.58 -7.15 -11.51
C PHE A 101 -0.67 -8.05 -10.66
N GLU A 102 -1.12 -8.60 -9.54
CA GLU A 102 -0.28 -9.44 -8.67
C GLU A 102 0.15 -10.74 -9.35
N ASP A 103 -0.72 -11.32 -10.18
CA ASP A 103 -0.48 -12.60 -10.87
C ASP A 103 0.00 -12.42 -12.33
N VAL A 104 0.23 -11.18 -12.76
CA VAL A 104 0.64 -10.89 -14.13
C VAL A 104 2.14 -11.14 -14.27
N LEU A 105 2.49 -12.23 -14.94
CA LEU A 105 3.87 -12.54 -15.30
C LEU A 105 4.33 -11.64 -16.46
N LEU A 106 5.33 -10.80 -16.19
CA LEU A 106 5.97 -9.99 -17.21
C LEU A 106 7.04 -10.83 -17.95
N PRO A 107 7.45 -10.46 -19.18
CA PRO A 107 8.41 -11.25 -19.95
C PRO A 107 9.73 -11.53 -19.20
N GLY A 108 10.07 -12.80 -18.98
CA GLY A 108 11.27 -13.21 -18.23
C GLY A 108 11.05 -13.45 -16.73
N ASP A 109 9.82 -13.25 -16.23
CA ASP A 109 9.47 -13.58 -14.85
C ASP A 109 9.34 -15.09 -14.68
N ILE A 110 9.70 -15.57 -13.49
CA ILE A 110 9.60 -16.99 -13.11
C ILE A 110 8.60 -17.08 -11.97
N LEU A 111 7.54 -17.85 -12.17
CA LEU A 111 6.57 -18.15 -11.13
C LEU A 111 7.20 -19.13 -10.13
N ILE A 112 7.51 -18.66 -8.93
CA ILE A 112 7.91 -19.49 -7.80
C ILE A 112 6.64 -19.73 -6.97
N ALA A 113 6.36 -20.99 -6.62
CA ALA A 113 5.12 -21.50 -6.03
C ALA A 113 4.25 -20.46 -5.29
N GLN A 114 2.99 -20.30 -5.73
CA GLN A 114 2.00 -19.41 -5.11
C GLN A 114 0.97 -20.22 -4.33
N ASP A 115 0.69 -19.80 -3.10
CA ASP A 115 -0.53 -20.17 -2.38
C ASP A 115 -1.69 -19.26 -2.83
N ARG A 116 -2.21 -19.54 -4.02
CA ARG A 116 -3.34 -18.77 -4.59
C ARG A 116 -4.59 -18.85 -3.73
N GLU A 117 -4.82 -20.02 -3.12
CA GLU A 117 -6.00 -20.26 -2.31
C GLU A 117 -5.96 -19.45 -1.01
N GLY A 118 -4.81 -19.42 -0.32
CA GLY A 118 -4.61 -18.57 0.84
C GLY A 118 -4.75 -17.08 0.53
N ASP A 119 -4.23 -16.62 -0.62
CA ASP A 119 -4.38 -15.22 -1.06
C ASP A 119 -5.84 -14.85 -1.38
N GLU A 120 -6.60 -15.74 -2.02
CA GLU A 120 -8.04 -15.58 -2.21
C GLU A 120 -8.82 -15.53 -0.89
N GLN A 121 -8.49 -16.41 0.07
CA GLN A 121 -9.13 -16.43 1.38
C GLN A 121 -8.87 -15.15 2.17
N ARG A 122 -7.63 -14.64 2.17
CA ARG A 122 -7.27 -13.37 2.80
C ARG A 122 -8.04 -12.20 2.19
N ARG A 123 -8.16 -12.16 0.86
CA ARG A 123 -8.96 -11.14 0.14
C ARG A 123 -10.45 -11.21 0.50
N ALA A 124 -11.01 -12.42 0.55
CA ALA A 124 -12.41 -12.62 0.94
C ALA A 124 -12.67 -12.16 2.39
N ALA A 125 -11.74 -12.43 3.31
CA ALA A 125 -11.83 -11.96 4.69
C ALA A 125 -11.78 -10.42 4.78
N GLN A 126 -10.90 -9.77 4.02
CA GLN A 126 -10.84 -8.30 3.93
C GLN A 126 -12.14 -7.73 3.37
N PHE A 127 -12.69 -8.33 2.32
CA PHE A 127 -13.96 -7.90 1.74
C PHE A 127 -15.14 -8.03 2.72
N LEU A 128 -15.16 -9.11 3.52
CA LEU A 128 -16.16 -9.30 4.57
C LEU A 128 -16.01 -8.26 5.69
N HIS A 129 -14.78 -7.97 6.11
CA HIS A 129 -14.49 -6.94 7.09
C HIS A 129 -14.99 -5.57 6.61
N LEU A 130 -14.67 -5.21 5.37
CA LEU A 130 -15.13 -3.99 4.73
C LEU A 130 -16.66 -3.91 4.64
N ARG A 131 -17.35 -4.98 4.20
CA ARG A 131 -18.82 -5.03 4.18
C ARG A 131 -19.43 -4.77 5.56
N THR A 132 -18.78 -5.28 6.60
CA THR A 132 -19.21 -5.09 7.99
C THR A 132 -19.00 -3.64 8.42
N ALA A 133 -17.86 -3.04 8.07
CA ALA A 133 -17.57 -1.63 8.34
C ALA A 133 -18.50 -0.67 7.58
N LEU A 134 -18.76 -0.91 6.29
CA LEU A 134 -19.74 -0.17 5.47
C LEU A 134 -21.13 -0.18 6.11
N ARG A 135 -21.56 -1.35 6.59
CA ARG A 135 -22.83 -1.52 7.29
C ARG A 135 -22.88 -0.69 8.57
N ALA A 136 -21.79 -0.69 9.35
CA ALA A 136 -21.68 0.09 10.57
C ALA A 136 -21.70 1.61 10.28
N ALA A 137 -20.93 2.10 9.30
CA ALA A 137 -20.92 3.50 8.90
C ALA A 137 -22.29 4.00 8.40
N THR A 138 -23.01 3.17 7.63
CA THR A 138 -24.38 3.47 7.20
C THR A 138 -25.34 3.63 8.37
N ILE A 139 -25.13 2.86 9.45
CA ILE A 139 -25.92 2.98 10.68
C ILE A 139 -25.60 4.32 11.37
N SER A 140 -24.32 4.69 11.53
CA SER A 140 -23.94 5.97 12.14
C SER A 140 -24.54 7.19 11.43
N LEU A 141 -24.48 7.22 10.10
CA LEU A 141 -25.02 8.34 9.32
C LEU A 141 -26.55 8.47 9.47
N ARG A 142 -27.25 7.34 9.68
CA ARG A 142 -28.68 7.34 10.02
C ARG A 142 -28.94 7.84 11.44
N LEU A 143 -28.04 7.59 12.39
CA LEU A 143 -28.15 8.11 13.77
C LEU A 143 -27.96 9.63 13.81
N GLU A 144 -26.95 10.16 13.12
CA GLU A 144 -26.68 11.61 13.03
C GLU A 144 -27.88 12.36 12.42
N LYS A 145 -28.40 11.89 11.28
CA LYS A 145 -29.59 12.48 10.66
C LYS A 145 -30.83 12.45 11.56
N ARG A 146 -30.95 11.46 12.44
CA ARG A 146 -32.04 11.34 13.43
C ARG A 146 -31.83 12.26 14.63
N ALA A 147 -30.58 12.55 15.01
CA ALA A 147 -30.27 13.55 16.03
C ALA A 147 -30.57 14.97 15.53
N GLU A 148 -30.29 15.26 14.25
CA GLU A 148 -30.63 16.53 13.61
C GLU A 148 -32.14 16.69 13.35
N ASN A 149 -32.83 15.59 13.00
CA ASN A 149 -34.28 15.55 12.80
C ASN A 149 -34.91 14.43 13.63
N PRO A 150 -35.25 14.67 14.91
CA PRO A 150 -35.93 13.69 15.72
C PRO A 150 -37.31 13.39 15.11
N PRO A 151 -37.74 12.13 15.03
CA PRO A 151 -39.06 11.80 14.50
C PRO A 151 -40.13 12.50 15.34
N ILE A 152 -41.00 13.26 14.68
CA ILE A 152 -42.16 13.88 15.33
C ILE A 152 -42.98 12.72 15.92
N PRO A 153 -43.30 12.73 17.23
CA PRO A 153 -44.20 11.74 17.80
C PRO A 153 -45.52 11.83 17.04
N GLN A 154 -45.86 10.82 16.25
CA GLN A 154 -47.23 10.68 15.79
C GLN A 154 -48.06 10.35 17.03
N GLU A 155 -49.02 11.22 17.36
CA GLU A 155 -50.02 10.94 18.39
C GLU A 155 -50.64 9.58 18.06
N VAL A 156 -50.38 8.61 18.93
CA VAL A 156 -51.01 7.30 18.88
C VAL A 156 -52.49 7.55 19.13
N GLN A 157 -53.31 7.55 18.09
CA GLN A 157 -54.74 7.42 18.27
C GLN A 157 -54.98 6.06 18.92
N GLU A 158 -55.65 6.05 20.08
CA GLU A 158 -56.07 4.84 20.77
C GLU A 158 -56.91 3.97 19.82
N VAL A 159 -56.28 2.94 19.25
CA VAL A 159 -56.99 1.88 18.54
C VAL A 159 -57.55 0.94 19.60
N GLN A 160 -58.88 0.74 19.57
CA GLN A 160 -59.59 -0.15 20.49
C GLN A 160 -59.01 -1.58 20.45
N GLU A 161 -58.87 -2.19 21.64
CA GLU A 161 -58.02 -3.34 21.95
C GLU A 161 -58.34 -4.68 21.25
N ASP A 162 -59.38 -4.79 20.43
CA ASP A 162 -59.90 -6.09 20.01
C ASP A 162 -59.40 -6.64 18.66
N ASP A 163 -58.65 -5.88 17.85
CA ASP A 163 -58.20 -6.32 16.51
C ASP A 163 -56.69 -6.19 16.24
N VAL A 164 -55.85 -6.10 17.27
CA VAL A 164 -54.39 -6.07 17.07
C VAL A 164 -53.83 -7.49 17.11
N ILE A 165 -53.50 -8.03 15.92
CA ILE A 165 -52.49 -9.08 15.81
C ILE A 165 -51.25 -8.52 16.50
N GLN A 166 -50.95 -9.01 17.71
CA GLN A 166 -49.75 -8.60 18.44
C GLN A 166 -48.54 -8.86 17.53
N PRO A 167 -47.79 -7.80 17.12
CA PRO A 167 -46.45 -8.03 16.62
C PRO A 167 -45.74 -8.70 17.79
N ASN A 168 -45.24 -9.89 17.58
CA ASN A 168 -44.53 -10.66 18.60
C ASN A 168 -43.52 -9.77 19.33
N ALA A 169 -43.74 -9.57 20.63
CA ALA A 169 -42.87 -8.75 21.49
C ALA A 169 -41.38 -9.15 21.35
N ALA A 170 -41.12 -10.42 21.06
CA ALA A 170 -39.79 -10.95 20.76
C ALA A 170 -39.07 -10.28 19.56
N TRP A 171 -39.77 -9.79 18.53
CA TRP A 171 -39.11 -9.11 17.39
C TRP A 171 -38.80 -7.64 17.68
N VAL A 172 -39.65 -6.98 18.45
CA VAL A 172 -39.43 -5.57 18.86
C VAL A 172 -38.32 -5.50 19.90
N ASP A 173 -38.31 -6.41 20.89
CA ASP A 173 -37.24 -6.50 21.89
C ASP A 173 -35.91 -6.92 21.28
N SER A 174 -35.90 -7.87 20.32
CA SER A 174 -34.66 -8.25 19.62
C SER A 174 -34.09 -7.09 18.80
N GLN A 175 -34.93 -6.29 18.14
CA GLN A 175 -34.47 -5.07 17.45
C GLN A 175 -33.95 -4.05 18.47
N TYR A 176 -34.68 -3.77 19.55
CA TYR A 176 -34.31 -2.78 20.57
C TYR A 176 -33.03 -3.15 21.36
N GLU A 177 -32.81 -4.44 21.62
CA GLU A 177 -31.58 -4.96 22.23
C GLU A 177 -30.40 -4.96 21.25
N ILE A 178 -30.62 -5.23 19.96
CA ILE A 178 -29.59 -5.04 18.92
C ILE A 178 -29.21 -3.55 18.83
N TRP A 179 -30.18 -2.64 18.97
CA TRP A 179 -30.00 -1.18 18.94
C TRP A 179 -29.21 -0.61 20.14
N ASN A 180 -29.36 -1.20 21.34
CA ASN A 180 -28.66 -0.74 22.55
C ASN A 180 -27.33 -1.46 22.83
N ARG A 181 -26.99 -2.50 22.06
CA ARG A 181 -25.69 -3.19 22.15
C ARG A 181 -24.59 -2.56 21.30
N LEU A 182 -24.91 -1.55 20.49
CA LEU A 182 -23.91 -0.76 19.79
C LEU A 182 -23.34 0.30 20.76
N ASP A 183 -22.16 0.00 21.29
CA ASP A 183 -21.52 0.75 22.37
C ASP A 183 -20.52 1.79 21.82
N ALA A 184 -19.94 2.66 22.65
CA ALA A 184 -18.91 3.63 22.22
C ALA A 184 -17.68 3.00 21.52
N VAL A 185 -17.48 1.68 21.70
CA VAL A 185 -16.49 0.86 20.99
C VAL A 185 -16.81 0.76 19.49
N ASP A 186 -18.09 0.73 19.13
CA ASP A 186 -18.53 0.68 17.73
C ASP A 186 -18.35 2.02 17.03
N CYS A 187 -18.49 3.15 17.73
CA CYS A 187 -18.17 4.47 17.16
C CYS A 187 -16.66 4.60 16.86
N LYS A 188 -15.78 4.13 17.76
CA LYS A 188 -14.33 4.09 17.50
C LYS A 188 -13.98 3.14 16.36
N PHE A 189 -14.67 1.99 16.27
CA PHE A 189 -14.53 1.06 15.16
C PHE A 189 -14.95 1.69 13.83
N ILE A 190 -16.00 2.50 13.83
CA ILE A 190 -16.51 3.21 12.65
C ILE A 190 -15.57 4.34 12.23
N GLU A 191 -15.10 5.18 13.16
CA GLU A 191 -14.08 6.21 12.90
C GLU A 191 -12.78 5.59 12.37
N SER A 192 -12.33 4.47 12.97
CA SER A 192 -11.11 3.78 12.52
C SER A 192 -11.24 3.12 11.15
N ASN A 193 -12.48 2.76 10.75
CA ASN A 193 -12.74 2.08 9.47
C ASN A 193 -13.34 3.00 8.41
N GLN A 194 -13.67 4.25 8.73
CA GLN A 194 -14.23 5.22 7.80
C GLN A 194 -13.33 5.38 6.58
N TRP A 195 -12.01 5.38 6.77
CA TRP A 195 -11.02 5.51 5.70
C TRP A 195 -10.82 4.24 4.87
N THR A 196 -11.11 3.08 5.44
CA THR A 196 -11.16 1.80 4.70
C THR A 196 -12.41 1.72 3.84
N VAL A 197 -13.51 2.31 4.33
CA VAL A 197 -14.85 2.27 3.73
C VAL A 197 -15.04 3.31 2.63
N LEU A 198 -14.53 4.53 2.85
CA LEU A 198 -14.69 5.68 1.98
C LEU A 198 -14.31 5.38 0.50
N PRO A 199 -13.16 4.73 0.20
CA PRO A 199 -12.78 4.27 -1.15
C PRO A 199 -13.89 3.58 -1.93
N HIS A 200 -14.62 2.70 -1.26
CA HIS A 200 -15.64 1.87 -1.87
C HIS A 200 -16.94 2.62 -2.09
N GLN A 201 -17.35 3.48 -1.14
CA GLN A 201 -18.53 4.33 -1.30
C GLN A 201 -18.36 5.29 -2.47
N LEU A 202 -17.19 5.94 -2.57
CA LEU A 202 -16.91 6.88 -3.63
C LEU A 202 -16.73 6.21 -5.01
N GLN A 203 -16.31 4.93 -5.04
CA GLN A 203 -16.33 4.13 -6.27
C GLN A 203 -17.77 3.87 -6.77
N GLU A 204 -18.72 3.61 -5.87
CA GLU A 204 -20.14 3.41 -6.23
C GLU A 204 -20.82 4.71 -6.66
N ASP A 205 -20.53 5.81 -5.97
CA ASP A 205 -21.15 7.12 -6.20
C ASP A 205 -20.52 7.92 -7.35
N GLY A 206 -19.40 7.45 -7.91
CA GLY A 206 -18.68 8.12 -9.01
C GLY A 206 -18.04 9.46 -8.61
N GLY A 207 -17.75 9.63 -7.31
CA GLY A 207 -17.23 10.89 -6.76
C GLY A 207 -15.79 11.21 -7.17
N VAL A 208 -15.44 12.51 -7.13
CA VAL A 208 -14.07 12.98 -7.31
C VAL A 208 -13.35 12.96 -5.97
N TYR A 209 -12.17 12.34 -5.95
CA TYR A 209 -11.40 12.14 -4.73
C TYR A 209 -10.51 13.33 -4.37
N PRO A 210 -10.40 13.70 -3.08
CA PRO A 210 -9.47 14.74 -2.62
C PRO A 210 -8.00 14.29 -2.56
N PHE A 211 -7.61 13.23 -3.25
CA PHE A 211 -6.21 12.77 -3.29
C PHE A 211 -5.76 12.37 -4.68
N GLU A 212 -4.44 12.34 -4.85
CA GLU A 212 -3.78 11.76 -6.01
C GLU A 212 -2.84 10.64 -5.56
N ASN A 213 -2.84 9.55 -6.33
CA ASN A 213 -1.93 8.42 -6.11
C ASN A 213 -0.57 8.72 -6.73
N TYR A 214 0.49 8.48 -5.98
CA TYR A 214 1.88 8.56 -6.45
C TYR A 214 2.60 7.25 -6.16
N LEU A 215 3.52 6.87 -7.04
CA LEU A 215 4.48 5.83 -6.72
C LEU A 215 5.64 6.47 -5.95
N GLN A 216 5.92 5.96 -4.76
CA GLN A 216 7.02 6.41 -3.92
C GLN A 216 8.14 5.36 -3.90
N LEU A 217 9.35 5.79 -4.23
CA LEU A 217 10.59 5.07 -3.94
C LEU A 217 11.20 5.65 -2.66
N THR A 218 11.28 4.83 -1.63
CA THR A 218 11.93 5.17 -0.36
C THR A 218 13.25 4.42 -0.25
N ILE A 219 14.35 5.17 -0.19
CA ILE A 219 15.71 4.65 -0.04
C ILE A 219 16.16 4.99 1.38
N GLY A 220 16.57 3.99 2.15
CA GLY A 220 17.04 4.19 3.51
C GLY A 220 18.10 3.18 3.90
N THR A 221 18.96 3.58 4.84
CA THR A 221 19.95 2.68 5.44
C THR A 221 19.39 2.11 6.74
N GLU A 222 19.52 0.80 6.92
CA GLU A 222 19.11 0.13 8.14
C GLU A 222 19.75 0.76 9.39
N GLY A 223 18.95 1.00 10.42
CA GLY A 223 19.40 1.63 11.67
C GLY A 223 19.50 3.16 11.62
N SER A 224 19.14 3.83 10.52
CA SER A 224 19.10 5.29 10.43
C SER A 224 17.74 5.79 9.95
N GLU A 225 16.97 6.44 10.83
CA GLU A 225 15.75 7.15 10.43
C GLU A 225 16.02 8.51 9.80
N SER A 226 17.19 9.10 10.06
CA SER A 226 17.55 10.46 9.65
C SER A 226 18.01 10.58 8.19
N SER A 227 18.27 9.47 7.49
CA SER A 227 18.82 9.46 6.13
C SER A 227 17.91 8.77 5.10
N LYS A 228 16.60 8.98 5.20
CA LYS A 228 15.63 8.50 4.19
C LYS A 228 15.58 9.46 3.00
N ARG A 229 15.89 8.96 1.81
CA ARG A 229 15.68 9.66 0.53
C ARG A 229 14.37 9.20 -0.08
N ILE A 230 13.52 10.14 -0.47
CA ILE A 230 12.20 9.87 -1.03
C ILE A 230 12.16 10.45 -2.45
N GLU A 231 11.81 9.61 -3.41
CA GLU A 231 11.48 10.01 -4.78
C GLU A 231 10.03 9.65 -5.06
N ARG A 232 9.28 10.56 -5.67
CA ARG A 232 7.89 10.34 -6.05
C ARG A 232 7.71 10.57 -7.53
N VAL A 233 6.98 9.67 -8.18
CA VAL A 233 6.62 9.80 -9.58
C VAL A 233 5.12 9.59 -9.74
N ILE A 234 4.57 10.18 -10.81
CA ILE A 234 3.16 9.99 -11.18
C ILE A 234 2.90 8.48 -11.29
N TYR A 235 1.79 8.04 -10.71
CA TYR A 235 1.38 6.64 -10.67
C TYR A 235 0.84 6.18 -12.04
N ALA A 236 1.74 6.10 -13.02
CA ALA A 236 1.46 5.68 -14.39
C ALA A 236 1.72 4.18 -14.63
N LYS A 237 2.44 3.54 -13.71
CA LYS A 237 2.81 2.12 -13.76
C LYS A 237 2.44 1.44 -12.46
N LYS A 238 2.04 0.18 -12.55
CA LYS A 238 1.73 -0.68 -11.41
C LYS A 238 3.01 -1.07 -10.67
N ILE A 239 2.91 -1.43 -9.38
CA ILE A 239 4.05 -1.78 -8.54
C ILE A 239 4.92 -2.88 -9.20
N PRO A 240 4.37 -4.00 -9.73
CA PRO A 240 5.19 -5.04 -10.35
C PRO A 240 6.03 -4.54 -11.52
N GLU A 241 5.46 -3.68 -12.38
CA GLU A 241 6.17 -3.10 -13.51
C GLU A 241 7.28 -2.14 -13.07
N ALA A 242 6.99 -1.31 -12.06
CA ALA A 242 7.95 -0.38 -11.51
C ALA A 242 9.09 -1.11 -10.78
N MET A 243 8.76 -2.17 -10.05
CA MET A 243 9.75 -3.02 -9.38
C MET A 243 10.62 -3.74 -10.39
N LYS A 244 10.04 -4.29 -11.47
CA LYS A 244 10.81 -4.87 -12.57
C LYS A 244 11.75 -3.85 -13.21
N HIS A 245 11.28 -2.62 -13.43
CA HIS A 245 12.11 -1.55 -13.95
C HIS A 245 13.28 -1.23 -12.99
N LEU A 246 13.01 -1.11 -11.69
CA LEU A 246 14.03 -0.89 -10.66
C LEU A 246 15.06 -2.01 -10.62
N LEU A 247 14.63 -3.27 -10.58
CA LEU A 247 15.50 -4.44 -10.63
C LEU A 247 16.35 -4.47 -11.90
N THR A 248 15.77 -4.12 -13.04
CA THR A 248 16.50 -4.03 -14.31
C THR A 248 17.56 -2.92 -14.27
N MET A 249 17.26 -1.79 -13.64
CA MET A 249 18.24 -0.70 -13.45
C MET A 249 19.36 -1.10 -12.49
N ILE A 250 19.08 -1.88 -11.45
CA ILE A 250 20.05 -2.23 -10.41
C ILE A 250 20.88 -3.47 -10.81
N LEU A 251 20.20 -4.59 -11.04
CA LEU A 251 20.78 -5.91 -11.27
C LEU A 251 20.92 -6.23 -12.77
N GLY A 252 20.02 -5.72 -13.60
CA GLY A 252 19.97 -6.03 -15.03
C GLY A 252 21.09 -5.40 -15.87
N ASN A 253 21.19 -5.87 -17.11
CA ASN A 253 22.08 -5.36 -18.16
C ASN A 253 23.58 -5.35 -17.80
N ARG A 254 24.02 -6.27 -16.92
CA ARG A 254 25.42 -6.46 -16.56
C ARG A 254 26.06 -7.52 -17.46
N LYS A 255 27.27 -7.25 -17.95
CA LYS A 255 28.04 -8.21 -18.78
C LYS A 255 28.74 -9.29 -17.95
N LYS A 256 29.05 -8.96 -16.70
CA LYS A 256 29.68 -9.86 -15.74
C LYS A 256 28.67 -10.22 -14.66
N ASN A 257 28.81 -11.41 -14.10
CA ASN A 257 27.93 -11.90 -13.05
C ASN A 257 28.07 -11.05 -11.78
N LEU A 258 26.96 -10.98 -11.03
CA LEU A 258 26.96 -10.47 -9.66
C LEU A 258 27.44 -11.58 -8.73
N ASP A 259 28.35 -11.24 -7.84
CA ASP A 259 28.82 -12.14 -6.79
C ASP A 259 28.02 -11.82 -5.52
N VAL A 260 27.18 -12.75 -5.08
CA VAL A 260 26.27 -12.55 -3.95
C VAL A 260 26.60 -13.59 -2.89
N GLU A 261 26.98 -13.16 -1.69
CA GLU A 261 27.34 -14.08 -0.60
C GLU A 261 26.08 -14.64 0.08
N ASN A 262 25.15 -13.78 0.49
CA ASN A 262 23.92 -14.17 1.17
C ASN A 262 22.71 -13.69 0.38
N PHE A 263 21.98 -14.65 -0.21
CA PHE A 263 20.75 -14.37 -0.94
C PHE A 263 19.53 -14.79 -0.12
N LYS A 264 18.57 -13.88 0.01
CA LYS A 264 17.23 -14.13 0.56
C LYS A 264 16.18 -13.65 -0.42
N CYS A 265 15.10 -14.41 -0.52
CA CYS A 265 13.85 -13.99 -1.12
C CYS A 265 12.79 -14.05 -0.02
N ALA A 266 11.76 -13.23 -0.09
CA ALA A 266 10.61 -13.36 0.79
C ALA A 266 10.09 -14.81 0.78
N ASP A 267 10.29 -15.54 1.87
CA ASP A 267 9.54 -16.75 2.18
C ASP A 267 8.23 -16.31 2.81
N ARG A 268 7.10 -16.69 2.20
CA ARG A 268 5.74 -16.37 2.70
C ARG A 268 5.42 -17.05 4.04
N ASP A 269 6.29 -17.93 4.54
CA ASP A 269 6.09 -18.76 5.73
C ASP A 269 6.63 -18.15 7.05
N SER A 270 7.02 -16.87 7.04
CA SER A 270 7.44 -16.15 8.25
C SER A 270 6.31 -15.28 8.81
N ASN A 271 5.26 -15.90 9.34
CA ASN A 271 4.36 -15.33 10.36
C ASN A 271 3.48 -16.42 10.98
#